data_AF-A0A807ZHR6-F1
#
_entry.id   AF-A0A807ZHR6-F1
#
_cell.length_a   1.000
_cell.length_b   1.000
_cell.length_c   1.000
_cell.angle_alpha   90.00
_cell.angle_beta   90.00
_cell.angle_gamma   90.00
#
_symmetry.space_group_name_H-M   'P 1'
#
loop_
_entity.id
_entity.type
_entity.pdbx_description
1 polymer ?
#
loop_
_entity_poly.entity_id
_entity_poly.type
_entity_poly.pdbx_seq_one_letter_code
_entity_poly.pdbx_strand_id
1 'polypeptide(L)'
;MEIKNTPNSFFDPYATGLEKNAAARSDARARQRAGTAGEEAGQGDTVSVSQDALLMTEARRAAQSAPDVRSEKVETLRIQVANGTYKPDSRLIASSLVREEPGLFRI
;
A
#
# COMPACT_ATOMS: atom_id res chain seq x y z
N MET A 1 -9.32 32.74 -36.11
CA MET A 1 -9.94 32.44 -34.80
C MET A 1 -8.81 32.20 -33.82
N GLU A 2 -8.60 33.11 -32.87
CA GLU A 2 -7.58 32.98 -31.83
C GLU A 2 -8.24 32.43 -30.56
N ILE A 3 -7.78 31.27 -30.08
CA ILE A 3 -8.28 30.69 -28.82
C ILE A 3 -7.29 31.08 -27.73
N LYS A 4 -7.59 32.17 -27.01
CA LYS A 4 -6.87 32.54 -25.78
C LYS A 4 -7.38 31.64 -24.66
N ASN A 5 -6.55 30.69 -24.23
CA ASN A 5 -6.84 29.86 -23.07
C ASN A 5 -6.15 30.46 -21.83
N THR A 6 -6.95 31.04 -20.94
CA THR A 6 -6.49 31.54 -19.64
C THR A 6 -6.98 30.56 -18.56
N PRO A 7 -6.15 29.64 -18.06
CA PRO A 7 -6.53 28.85 -16.90
C PRO A 7 -6.15 29.61 -15.62
N ASN A 8 -7.18 30.02 -14.87
CA ASN A 8 -7.08 30.48 -13.49
C ASN A 8 -6.22 29.52 -12.65
N SER A 9 -5.04 29.97 -12.24
CA SER A 9 -4.10 29.25 -11.37
C SER A 9 -4.51 29.28 -9.90
N PHE A 10 -5.78 29.00 -9.57
CA PHE A 10 -6.24 29.16 -8.20
C PHE A 10 -5.84 28.00 -7.28
N PHE A 11 -5.60 26.78 -7.79
CA PHE A 11 -5.05 25.68 -6.99
C PHE A 11 -4.32 24.66 -7.88
N ASP A 12 -2.98 24.75 -7.93
CA ASP A 12 -2.12 23.66 -8.42
C ASP A 12 -1.17 23.21 -7.28
N PRO A 13 -1.45 22.08 -6.62
CA PRO A 13 -0.62 21.57 -5.53
C PRO A 13 0.75 21.03 -5.99
N TYR A 14 1.06 21.01 -7.28
CA TYR A 14 2.33 20.53 -7.84
C TYR A 14 3.31 21.65 -8.23
N ALA A 15 2.93 22.92 -8.11
CA ALA A 15 3.77 24.05 -8.53
C ALA A 15 4.99 24.32 -7.61
N THR A 16 5.02 23.77 -6.40
CA THR A 16 5.99 24.15 -5.36
C THR A 16 7.37 23.49 -5.47
N GLY A 17 7.61 22.65 -6.48
CA GLY A 17 8.83 21.84 -6.59
C GLY A 17 9.82 22.18 -7.71
N LEU A 18 9.49 23.10 -8.63
CA LEU A 18 10.19 23.15 -9.92
C LEU A 18 11.45 24.05 -9.96
N GLU A 19 11.58 25.04 -9.09
CA GLU A 19 12.61 26.09 -9.28
C GLU A 19 14.03 25.70 -8.83
N LYS A 20 14.21 24.84 -7.82
CA LYS A 20 15.55 24.61 -7.23
C LYS A 20 16.42 23.58 -7.95
N ASN A 21 15.88 22.84 -8.92
CA ASN A 21 16.58 21.71 -9.56
C ASN A 21 16.77 21.88 -11.09
N ALA A 22 16.44 23.03 -11.68
CA ALA A 22 16.50 23.22 -13.13
C ALA A 22 17.95 23.31 -13.67
N ALA A 23 18.84 24.01 -12.96
CA ALA A 23 20.19 24.30 -13.44
C ALA A 23 21.16 23.08 -13.39
N ALA A 24 20.96 22.16 -12.45
CA ALA A 24 21.81 20.95 -12.34
C ALA A 24 21.38 19.83 -13.31
N ARG A 25 20.12 19.84 -13.78
CA ARG A 25 19.57 18.78 -14.66
C ARG A 25 19.85 19.02 -16.14
N SER A 26 20.15 20.24 -16.56
CA SER A 26 20.42 20.57 -17.98
C SER A 26 21.74 19.99 -18.48
N ASP A 27 22.80 20.06 -17.67
CA ASP A 27 24.13 19.53 -18.03
C ASP A 27 24.15 17.99 -18.12
N ALA A 28 23.41 17.33 -17.23
CA ALA A 28 23.28 15.87 -17.23
C ALA A 28 22.43 15.36 -18.41
N ARG A 29 21.34 16.07 -18.77
CA ARG A 29 20.48 15.71 -19.91
C ARG A 29 21.17 15.91 -21.27
N ALA A 30 22.05 16.91 -21.39
CA ALA A 30 22.81 17.14 -22.62
C ALA A 30 23.80 16.00 -22.93
N ARG A 31 24.43 15.43 -21.89
CA ARG A 31 25.37 14.31 -22.03
C ARG A 31 24.66 12.98 -22.28
N GLN A 32 23.44 12.81 -21.76
CA GLN A 32 22.65 11.59 -21.96
C GLN A 32 22.00 11.53 -23.35
N ARG A 33 21.60 12.67 -23.93
CA ARG A 33 21.04 12.73 -25.30
C ARG A 33 22.02 12.39 -26.43
N ALA A 34 23.33 12.47 -26.17
CA ALA A 34 24.33 12.08 -27.16
C ALA A 34 24.49 10.55 -27.31
N GLY A 35 23.96 9.76 -26.36
CA GLY A 35 24.09 8.30 -26.34
C GLY A 35 22.86 7.51 -26.82
N THR A 36 21.72 8.16 -27.07
CA THR A 36 20.43 7.46 -27.25
C THR A 36 19.69 7.82 -28.55
N ALA A 37 20.36 8.43 -29.53
CA ALA A 37 19.73 8.84 -30.80
C ALA A 37 19.43 7.66 -31.76
N GLY A 38 19.47 6.40 -31.29
CA GLY A 38 19.29 5.20 -32.11
C GLY A 38 18.08 4.32 -31.77
N GLU A 39 17.34 4.58 -30.68
CA GLU A 39 16.37 3.59 -30.14
C GLU A 39 14.99 4.20 -29.79
N GLU A 40 14.56 5.25 -30.47
CA GLU A 40 13.24 5.88 -30.27
C GLU A 40 12.15 5.33 -31.21
N ALA A 41 12.09 4.02 -31.41
CA ALA A 41 11.01 3.36 -32.17
C ALA A 41 10.43 2.18 -31.37
N GLY A 42 9.77 2.48 -30.24
CA GLY A 42 9.02 1.46 -29.49
C GLY A 42 8.85 1.71 -27.99
N GLN A 43 8.97 2.95 -27.51
CA GLN A 43 8.86 3.21 -26.07
C GLN A 43 7.40 3.25 -25.62
N GLY A 44 6.91 2.10 -25.18
CA GLY A 44 5.58 1.94 -24.58
C GLY A 44 5.44 2.70 -23.24
N ASP A 45 4.18 2.87 -22.84
CA ASP A 45 3.81 3.56 -21.60
C ASP A 45 4.42 2.84 -20.39
N THR A 46 5.15 3.57 -19.54
CA THR A 46 5.89 2.99 -18.40
C THR A 46 5.13 3.27 -17.11
N VAL A 47 4.63 2.21 -16.46
CA VAL A 47 3.93 2.29 -15.18
C VAL A 47 4.91 2.07 -14.03
N SER A 48 4.98 3.01 -13.08
CA SER A 48 5.77 2.89 -11.85
C SER A 48 4.86 2.64 -10.65
N VAL A 49 5.05 1.52 -9.96
CA VAL A 49 4.29 1.16 -8.75
C VAL A 49 5.09 1.54 -7.51
N SER A 50 4.44 2.15 -6.52
CA SER A 50 5.08 2.50 -5.24
C SER A 50 5.47 1.25 -4.44
N GLN A 51 6.55 1.36 -3.66
CA GLN A 51 7.02 0.28 -2.81
C GLN A 51 5.96 -0.18 -1.79
N ASP A 52 5.21 0.77 -1.22
CA ASP A 52 4.13 0.48 -0.28
C ASP A 52 3.00 -0.34 -0.91
N ALA A 53 2.65 -0.06 -2.16
CA ALA A 53 1.62 -0.81 -2.88
C ALA A 53 2.03 -2.26 -3.13
N LEU A 54 3.33 -2.50 -3.42
CA LEU A 54 3.88 -3.84 -3.53
C LEU A 54 3.79 -4.58 -2.20
N LEU A 55 4.20 -3.95 -1.10
CA LEU A 55 4.15 -4.55 0.24
C LEU A 55 2.72 -4.89 0.67
N MET A 56 1.76 -4.00 0.42
CA MET A 56 0.35 -4.25 0.72
C MET A 56 -0.21 -5.42 -0.12
N THR A 57 0.19 -5.52 -1.38
CA THR A 57 -0.24 -6.60 -2.29
C THR A 57 0.32 -7.94 -1.84
N GLU A 58 1.57 -7.98 -1.41
CA GLU A 58 2.20 -9.18 -0.84
C GLU A 58 1.52 -9.59 0.46
N ALA A 59 1.28 -8.65 1.38
CA ALA A 59 0.58 -8.91 2.64
C ALA A 59 -0.83 -9.49 2.39
N ARG A 60 -1.57 -8.93 1.42
CA ARG A 60 -2.88 -9.44 1.03
C ARG A 60 -2.78 -10.85 0.45
N ARG A 61 -1.81 -11.11 -0.44
CA ARG A 61 -1.61 -12.43 -1.04
C ARG A 61 -1.25 -13.48 0.01
N ALA A 62 -0.39 -13.12 0.97
CA ALA A 62 -0.03 -13.98 2.08
C ALA A 62 -1.24 -14.28 2.97
N ALA A 63 -2.06 -13.28 3.28
CA ALA A 63 -3.30 -13.46 4.05
C ALA A 63 -4.30 -14.38 3.33
N GLN A 64 -4.43 -14.26 2.00
CA GLN A 64 -5.30 -15.13 1.19
C GLN A 64 -4.78 -16.55 1.03
N SER A 65 -3.46 -16.74 1.07
CA SER A 65 -2.81 -18.05 0.93
C SER A 65 -2.68 -18.79 2.27
N ALA A 66 -2.93 -18.09 3.38
CA ALA A 66 -2.93 -18.68 4.69
C ALA A 66 -4.11 -19.68 4.81
N PRO A 67 -3.90 -20.84 5.44
CA PRO A 67 -4.97 -21.80 5.64
C PRO A 67 -6.06 -21.21 6.55
N ASP A 68 -7.32 -21.42 6.17
CA ASP A 68 -8.49 -20.97 6.95
C ASP A 68 -8.45 -21.48 8.40
N VAL A 69 -7.96 -22.71 8.58
CA VAL A 69 -7.82 -23.35 9.90
C VAL A 69 -6.35 -23.60 10.20
N ARG A 70 -5.89 -23.03 11.32
CA ARG A 70 -4.56 -23.32 11.90
C ARG A 70 -4.61 -24.61 12.70
N SER A 71 -4.58 -25.75 12.01
CA SER A 71 -4.77 -27.10 12.58
C SER A 71 -3.89 -27.40 13.80
N GLU A 72 -2.61 -27.00 13.77
CA GLU A 72 -1.69 -27.17 14.91
C GLU A 72 -2.14 -26.43 16.18
N LYS A 73 -2.61 -25.19 16.02
CA LYS A 73 -3.13 -24.38 17.14
C LYS A 73 -4.40 -25.00 17.71
N VAL A 74 -5.28 -25.50 16.84
CA VAL A 74 -6.52 -26.17 17.23
C VAL A 74 -6.21 -27.44 18.03
N GLU A 75 -5.28 -28.25 17.56
CA GLU A 75 -4.93 -29.50 18.23
C GLU A 75 -4.29 -29.25 19.61
N THR A 76 -3.39 -28.27 19.70
CA THR A 76 -2.80 -27.86 20.98
C THR A 76 -3.86 -27.43 21.99
N LEU A 77 -4.83 -26.61 21.57
CA LEU A 77 -5.94 -26.18 22.43
C LEU A 77 -6.85 -27.34 22.79
N ARG A 78 -7.14 -28.26 21.86
CA ARG A 78 -7.94 -29.46 22.12
C ARG A 78 -7.32 -30.31 23.22
N ILE A 79 -6.01 -30.54 23.16
CA ILE A 79 -5.27 -31.29 24.19
C ILE A 79 -5.35 -30.57 25.55
N GLN A 80 -5.18 -29.25 25.59
CA GLN A 80 -5.30 -28.48 26.83
C GLN A 80 -6.69 -28.54 27.44
N VAL A 81 -7.74 -28.53 26.61
CA VAL A 81 -9.12 -28.68 27.06
C VAL A 81 -9.37 -30.09 27.59
N ALA A 82 -8.92 -31.13 26.87
CA ALA A 82 -9.07 -32.53 27.30
C ALA A 82 -8.35 -32.80 28.64
N ASN A 83 -7.17 -32.21 28.83
CA ASN A 83 -6.39 -32.32 30.06
C ASN A 83 -6.88 -31.40 31.19
N GLY A 84 -7.91 -30.56 30.95
CA GLY A 84 -8.43 -29.60 31.91
C GLY A 84 -7.48 -28.46 32.27
N THR A 85 -6.39 -28.27 31.52
CA THR A 85 -5.39 -27.23 31.75
C THR A 85 -5.69 -25.93 31.00
N TYR A 86 -6.68 -25.94 30.10
CA TYR A 86 -7.16 -24.74 29.44
C TYR A 86 -7.86 -23.81 30.44
N LYS A 87 -7.32 -22.60 30.63
CA LYS A 87 -7.90 -21.56 31.46
C LYS A 87 -8.41 -20.41 30.58
N PRO A 88 -9.73 -20.27 30.39
CA PRO A 88 -10.29 -19.14 29.66
C PRO A 88 -9.97 -17.82 30.38
N ASP A 89 -9.47 -16.83 29.65
CA ASP A 89 -9.27 -15.47 30.17
C ASP A 89 -10.53 -14.63 29.93
N SER A 90 -11.25 -14.30 31.01
CA SER A 90 -12.49 -13.53 30.95
C SER A 90 -12.30 -12.13 30.37
N ARG A 91 -11.13 -11.47 30.58
CA ARG A 91 -10.86 -10.15 30.03
C ARG A 91 -10.67 -10.22 28.53
N LEU A 92 -9.93 -11.23 28.06
CA LEU A 92 -9.72 -11.45 26.64
C LEU A 92 -11.06 -11.73 25.94
N ILE A 93 -11.91 -12.59 26.52
CA ILE A 93 -13.25 -12.89 25.99
C ILE A 93 -14.09 -11.61 25.88
N ALA A 94 -14.16 -10.80 26.95
CA ALA A 94 -14.92 -9.56 26.94
C ALA A 94 -14.39 -8.57 25.89
N SER A 95 -13.07 -8.44 25.77
CA SER A 95 -12.44 -7.56 24.77
C SER A 95 -12.74 -8.00 23.33
N SER A 96 -12.72 -9.31 23.07
CA SER A 96 -13.07 -9.86 21.76
C SER A 96 -14.55 -9.65 21.46
N LEU A 97 -15.44 -9.85 22.44
CA LEU A 97 -16.87 -9.63 22.25
C LEU A 97 -17.18 -8.17 21.87
N VAL A 98 -16.58 -7.19 22.56
CA VAL A 98 -16.76 -5.76 22.23
C VAL A 98 -16.20 -5.42 20.85
N ARG A 99 -15.08 -6.03 20.46
CA ARG A 99 -14.46 -5.82 19.15
C ARG A 99 -15.34 -6.34 18.01
N GLU A 100 -15.85 -7.57 18.15
CA GLU A 100 -16.63 -8.22 17.09
C GLU A 100 -18.06 -7.68 17.01
N GLU A 101 -18.63 -7.23 18.13
CA GLU A 101 -20.01 -6.77 18.23
C GLU A 101 -20.14 -5.29 18.65
N PRO A 102 -19.68 -4.34 17.82
CA PRO A 102 -19.74 -2.91 18.14
C PRO A 102 -21.18 -2.36 18.20
N GLY A 103 -22.18 -3.13 17.74
CA GLY A 103 -23.60 -2.78 17.80
C GLY A 103 -24.30 -3.22 19.09
N LEU A 104 -23.76 -4.21 19.82
CA LEU A 104 -24.38 -4.74 21.05
C LEU A 104 -24.42 -3.74 22.21
N PHE A 105 -23.58 -2.71 22.17
CA PHE A 105 -23.38 -1.76 23.27
C PHE A 105 -23.66 -0.30 22.89
N ARG A 106 -24.27 -0.05 21.72
CA ARG A 106 -24.80 1.29 21.38
C ARG A 106 -26.15 1.47 22.06
N ILE A 107 -26.18 2.29 23.10
CA ILE A 107 -27.39 2.73 23.84
C ILE A 107 -27.97 3.96 23.14
#